data_AF-A0A8I1U5X0-F1
#
_entry.id   AF-A0A8I1U5X0-F1
#
_cell.length_a   1.000
_cell.length_b   1.000
_cell.length_c   1.000
_cell.angle_alpha   90.00
_cell.angle_beta   90.00
_cell.angle_gamma   90.00
#
_symmetry.space_group_name_H-M   'P 1'
#
loop_
_entity.id
_entity.type
_entity.pdbx_description
1 polymer ?
#
loop_
_entity_poly.entity_id
_entity_poly.type
_entity_poly.pdbx_seq_one_letter_code
_entity_poly.pdbx_strand_id
1 'polypeptide(L)'
;MIRTLLLAGGLAAVVTSTAIAGGDLPKRADKALYCGHVYLEAARAISAGGDPAAARVIRAYGKEWLSYSYGLAVGYSRREVNALKPAYEKQAKADVAAKRYRYKDCGSKSNLN
;
A
#
# COMPACT_ATOMS: atom_id res chain seq x y z
N MET A 1 -10.58 -11.37 50.22
CA MET A 1 -10.61 -9.91 50.41
C MET A 1 -10.44 -9.25 49.05
N ILE A 2 -11.50 -8.60 48.54
CA ILE A 2 -11.53 -7.88 47.27
C ILE A 2 -11.00 -6.47 47.50
N ARG A 3 -10.08 -5.97 46.66
CA ARG A 3 -9.68 -4.56 46.65
C ARG A 3 -9.30 -4.07 45.24
N THR A 4 -10.24 -3.31 44.68
CA THR A 4 -10.09 -2.07 43.90
C THR A 4 -9.34 -2.07 42.56
N LEU A 5 -10.14 -1.95 41.50
CA LEU A 5 -9.87 -1.18 40.28
C LEU A 5 -9.31 0.22 40.58
N LEU A 6 -8.40 0.72 39.75
CA LEU A 6 -8.59 1.98 39.00
C LEU A 6 -7.49 2.23 37.97
N LEU A 7 -7.97 2.69 36.82
CA LEU A 7 -7.24 3.10 35.63
C LEU A 7 -6.27 4.26 35.92
N ALA A 8 -5.06 4.15 35.36
CA ALA A 8 -4.27 5.29 34.91
C ALA A 8 -3.63 4.84 33.58
N GLY A 9 -4.02 5.34 32.42
CA GLY A 9 -4.09 6.78 32.13
C GLY A 9 -2.72 7.23 31.60
N GLY A 10 -2.27 6.60 30.51
CA GLY A 10 -1.02 6.92 29.81
C GLY A 10 -1.25 7.01 28.31
N LEU A 11 -2.24 7.80 27.90
CA LEU A 11 -2.43 8.21 26.50
C LEU A 11 -1.45 9.36 26.21
N ALA A 12 -0.29 9.03 25.64
CA ALA A 12 0.64 9.98 25.02
C ALA A 12 1.55 9.16 24.10
N ALA A 13 1.67 9.39 22.79
CA ALA A 13 1.20 10.45 21.94
C ALA A 13 0.84 9.80 20.59
N VAL A 14 -0.41 9.93 20.16
CA VAL A 14 -0.73 9.70 18.75
C VAL A 14 -0.12 10.88 18.02
N VAL A 15 1.05 10.62 17.42
CA VAL A 15 1.66 11.52 16.43
C VAL A 15 0.53 11.95 15.52
N THR A 16 0.26 13.26 15.53
CA THR A 16 -0.68 13.96 14.68
C THR A 16 -0.53 13.46 13.26
N SER A 17 -1.36 12.49 12.89
CA SER A 17 -1.57 12.09 11.51
C SER A 17 -2.11 13.34 10.84
N THR A 18 -1.24 14.06 10.14
CA THR A 18 -1.64 15.12 9.23
C THR A 18 -2.75 14.55 8.38
N ALA A 19 -3.98 15.00 8.66
CA ALA A 19 -5.12 14.74 7.84
C ALA A 19 -4.82 15.42 6.51
N ILE A 20 -4.19 14.69 5.60
CA ILE A 20 -4.23 15.02 4.20
C ILE A 20 -5.69 14.78 3.83
N ALA A 21 -6.47 15.86 3.87
CA ALA A 21 -7.72 15.96 3.12
C ALA A 21 -7.35 15.90 1.64
N GLY A 22 -6.91 14.73 1.18
CA GLY A 22 -6.70 14.41 -0.22
C GLY A 22 -8.00 13.81 -0.68
N GLY A 23 -8.61 14.39 -1.71
CA GLY A 23 -9.68 13.70 -2.42
C GLY A 23 -9.25 12.27 -2.72
N ASP A 24 -10.19 11.34 -2.66
CA ASP A 24 -9.91 9.98 -3.05
C ASP A 24 -9.34 10.00 -4.47
N LEU A 25 -8.18 9.35 -4.67
CA LEU A 25 -7.66 9.12 -6.00
C LEU A 25 -8.76 8.48 -6.85
N PRO A 26 -8.81 8.75 -8.17
CA PRO A 26 -9.69 8.02 -9.06
C PRO A 26 -9.52 6.51 -8.81
N LYS A 27 -10.61 5.75 -8.73
CA LYS A 27 -10.58 4.32 -8.33
C LYS A 27 -9.51 3.50 -9.05
N ARG A 28 -9.29 3.79 -10.33
CA ARG A 28 -8.26 3.14 -11.13
C ARG A 28 -6.84 3.48 -10.67
N ALA A 29 -6.59 4.74 -10.34
CA ALA A 29 -5.31 5.24 -9.87
C ALA A 29 -4.98 4.72 -8.47
N ASP A 30 -5.96 4.74 -7.56
CA ASP A 30 -5.88 4.12 -6.22
C ASP A 30 -5.47 2.65 -6.34
N LYS A 31 -6.21 1.89 -7.15
CA LYS A 31 -5.97 0.47 -7.39
C LYS A 31 -4.58 0.22 -7.97
N ALA A 32 -4.18 1.01 -8.98
CA ALA A 32 -2.87 0.86 -9.60
C ALA A 32 -1.73 1.18 -8.64
N LEU A 33 -1.90 2.20 -7.79
CA LEU A 33 -0.93 2.59 -6.77
C LEU A 33 -0.78 1.48 -5.71
N TYR A 34 -1.89 0.95 -5.20
CA TYR A 34 -1.90 -0.19 -4.28
C TYR A 34 -1.22 -1.43 -4.89
N CYS A 35 -1.65 -1.85 -6.09
CA CYS A 35 -1.12 -3.05 -6.73
C CYS A 35 0.38 -2.93 -7.03
N GLY A 36 0.85 -1.74 -7.42
CA GLY A 36 2.27 -1.46 -7.58
C GLY A 36 3.06 -1.78 -6.31
N HIS A 37 2.59 -1.32 -5.15
CA HIS A 37 3.23 -1.58 -3.87
C HIS A 37 3.12 -3.05 -3.41
N VAL A 38 1.99 -3.72 -3.66
CA VAL A 38 1.85 -5.17 -3.42
C VAL A 38 2.89 -5.97 -4.18
N TYR A 39 3.10 -5.67 -5.47
CA TYR A 39 4.12 -6.35 -6.27
C TYR A 39 5.54 -6.06 -5.78
N LEU A 40 5.84 -4.83 -5.34
CA LEU A 40 7.14 -4.51 -4.77
C LEU A 40 7.41 -5.28 -3.47
N GLU A 41 6.41 -5.40 -2.59
CA GLU A 41 6.53 -6.17 -1.34
C GLU A 41 6.60 -7.68 -1.60
N ALA A 42 5.81 -8.20 -2.55
CA ALA A 42 5.91 -9.59 -2.99
C ALA A 42 7.31 -9.90 -3.55
N ALA A 43 7.88 -8.99 -4.36
CA ALA A 43 9.24 -9.14 -4.86
C ALA A 43 10.29 -9.14 -3.72
N ARG A 44 10.09 -8.37 -2.65
CA ARG A 44 10.96 -8.41 -1.46
C ARG A 44 10.88 -9.77 -0.77
N ALA A 45 9.67 -10.30 -0.58
CA ALA A 45 9.45 -11.61 0.03
C ALA A 45 10.06 -12.75 -0.81
N ILE A 46 9.86 -12.74 -2.13
CA ILE A 46 10.42 -13.73 -3.06
C ILE A 46 11.96 -13.68 -3.05
N SER A 47 12.54 -12.48 -3.07
CA SER A 47 13.99 -12.31 -3.01
C SER A 47 14.58 -12.84 -1.70
N ALA A 48 13.90 -12.63 -0.57
CA ALA A 48 14.31 -13.16 0.73
C ALA A 48 14.16 -14.69 0.81
N GLY A 49 13.22 -15.26 0.04
CA GLY A 49 13.01 -16.70 -0.10
C GLY A 49 14.01 -17.41 -1.02
N GLY A 50 14.97 -16.70 -1.62
CA GLY A 50 16.06 -17.30 -2.39
C GLY A 50 15.88 -17.28 -3.91
N ASP A 51 14.86 -16.61 -4.46
CA ASP A 51 14.68 -16.46 -5.92
C ASP A 51 14.79 -14.99 -6.37
N PRO A 52 16.03 -14.45 -6.50
CA PRO A 52 16.23 -13.08 -6.96
C PRO A 52 15.84 -12.87 -8.43
N ALA A 53 15.77 -13.93 -9.26
CA ALA A 53 15.40 -13.83 -10.66
C ALA A 53 13.91 -13.56 -10.81
N ALA A 54 13.06 -14.36 -10.15
CA ALA A 54 11.62 -14.12 -10.09
C ALA A 54 11.32 -12.77 -9.43
N ALA A 55 12.02 -12.41 -8.34
CA ALA A 55 11.85 -11.13 -7.69
C ALA A 55 12.09 -9.93 -8.63
N ARG A 56 13.06 -10.01 -9.56
CA ARG A 56 13.29 -8.95 -10.56
C ARG A 56 12.10 -8.77 -11.51
N VAL A 57 11.52 -9.87 -11.99
CA VAL A 57 10.35 -9.84 -12.89
C VAL A 57 9.17 -9.21 -12.19
N ILE A 58 8.86 -9.66 -10.97
CA ILE A 58 7.74 -9.13 -10.17
C ILE A 58 7.96 -7.64 -9.83
N ARG A 59 9.20 -7.25 -9.50
CA ARG A 59 9.54 -5.84 -9.23
C ARG A 59 9.34 -4.95 -10.46
N ALA A 60 9.70 -5.43 -11.65
CA ALA A 60 9.47 -4.70 -12.89
C ALA A 60 7.97 -4.47 -13.12
N TYR A 61 7.15 -5.50 -12.90
CA TYR A 61 5.71 -5.40 -13.00
C TYR A 61 5.13 -4.38 -12.00
N GLY A 62 5.58 -4.40 -10.74
CA GLY A 62 5.17 -3.41 -9.74
C GLY A 62 5.51 -1.96 -10.13
N LYS A 63 6.69 -1.73 -10.74
CA LYS A 63 7.07 -0.41 -11.26
C LYS A 63 6.17 0.06 -12.41
N GLU A 64 5.74 -0.85 -13.27
CA GLU A 64 4.82 -0.55 -14.37
C GLU A 64 3.45 -0.09 -13.83
N TRP A 65 2.91 -0.77 -12.82
CA TRP A 65 1.68 -0.38 -12.14
C TRP A 65 1.78 0.99 -11.47
N LEU A 66 2.91 1.29 -10.81
CA LEU A 66 3.17 2.62 -10.25
C LEU A 66 3.29 3.70 -11.34
N SER A 67 3.86 3.38 -12.49
CA SER A 67 3.90 4.31 -13.62
C SER A 67 2.49 4.61 -14.11
N TYR A 68 1.67 3.57 -14.24
CA TYR A 68 0.30 3.66 -14.71
C TYR A 68 -0.61 4.44 -13.75
N SER A 69 -0.38 4.34 -12.43
CA SER A 69 -1.17 5.10 -11.45
C SER A 69 -1.04 6.62 -11.63
N TYR A 70 0.13 7.14 -12.04
CA TYR A 70 0.26 8.58 -12.32
C TYR A 70 -0.55 9.01 -13.55
N GLY A 71 -0.61 8.17 -14.59
CA GLY A 71 -1.42 8.47 -15.78
C GLY A 71 -2.93 8.44 -15.51
N LEU A 72 -3.35 7.68 -14.51
CA LEU A 72 -4.75 7.56 -14.10
C LEU A 72 -5.19 8.58 -13.04
N ALA A 73 -4.24 9.19 -12.32
CA ALA A 73 -4.50 10.15 -11.26
C ALA A 73 -4.86 11.53 -11.83
N VAL A 74 -5.86 11.58 -12.72
CA VAL A 74 -6.32 12.81 -13.36
C VAL A 74 -6.80 13.79 -12.30
N GLY A 75 -6.32 15.03 -12.37
CA GLY A 75 -6.63 16.07 -11.37
C GLY A 75 -5.68 16.10 -10.16
N TYR A 76 -4.71 15.18 -10.08
CA TYR A 76 -3.70 15.17 -9.02
C TYR A 76 -2.31 15.44 -9.58
N SER A 77 -1.54 16.25 -8.87
CA SER A 77 -0.12 16.42 -9.13
C SER A 77 0.66 15.16 -8.70
N ARG A 78 1.83 14.96 -9.31
CA ARG A 78 2.74 13.88 -8.91
C ARG A 78 3.16 13.96 -7.44
N ARG A 79 3.22 15.17 -6.89
CA ARG A 79 3.54 15.40 -5.47
C ARG A 79 2.44 14.87 -4.56
N GLU A 80 1.17 15.12 -4.90
CA GLU A 80 0.02 14.61 -4.13
C GLU A 80 -0.04 13.09 -4.19
N VAL A 81 0.12 12.49 -5.36
CA VAL A 81 0.20 11.02 -5.51
C VAL A 81 1.36 10.45 -4.70
N ASN A 82 2.53 11.10 -4.71
CA ASN A 82 3.69 10.66 -3.93
C ASN A 82 3.48 10.75 -2.42
N ALA A 83 2.70 11.73 -1.94
CA ALA A 83 2.40 11.89 -0.51
C ALA A 83 1.57 10.72 0.03
N LEU A 84 0.81 10.04 -0.82
CA LEU A 84 -0.02 8.90 -0.44
C LEU A 84 0.76 7.57 -0.36
N LYS A 85 1.91 7.46 -1.06
CA LYS A 85 2.70 6.22 -1.12
C LYS A 85 2.99 5.56 0.22
N PRO A 86 3.39 6.27 1.30
CA PRO A 86 3.70 5.62 2.56
C PRO A 86 2.51 4.84 3.15
N ALA A 87 1.28 5.31 2.94
CA ALA A 87 0.07 4.61 3.37
C ALA A 87 -0.13 3.31 2.58
N TYR A 88 0.01 3.36 1.25
CA TYR A 88 -0.10 2.17 0.40
C TYR A 88 1.02 1.17 0.64
N GLU A 89 2.25 1.61 0.87
CA GLU A 89 3.37 0.73 1.25
C GLU A 89 3.09 -0.02 2.55
N LYS A 90 2.61 0.70 3.58
CA LYS A 90 2.25 0.10 4.86
C LYS A 90 1.13 -0.93 4.70
N GLN A 91 0.09 -0.60 3.94
CA GLN A 91 -1.02 -1.51 3.68
C GLN A 91 -0.57 -2.73 2.87
N ALA A 92 0.15 -2.53 1.76
CA ALA A 92 0.64 -3.60 0.91
C ALA A 92 1.53 -4.58 1.67
N LYS A 93 2.42 -4.08 2.55
CA LYS A 93 3.26 -4.93 3.40
C LYS A 93 2.44 -5.81 4.33
N ALA A 94 1.41 -5.24 4.98
CA ALA A 94 0.51 -5.99 5.85
C ALA A 94 -0.28 -7.05 5.08
N ASP A 95 -0.80 -6.70 3.91
CA ASP A 95 -1.59 -7.60 3.07
C ASP A 95 -0.75 -8.74 2.48
N VAL A 96 0.47 -8.47 2.03
CA VAL A 96 1.39 -9.51 1.54
C VAL A 96 1.77 -10.46 2.68
N ALA A 97 2.11 -9.94 3.85
CA ALA A 97 2.44 -10.76 5.03
C ALA A 97 1.25 -11.65 5.45
N ALA A 98 0.04 -11.10 5.42
CA ALA A 98 -1.18 -11.85 5.73
C ALA A 98 -1.66 -12.75 4.58
N LYS A 99 -1.01 -12.72 3.40
CA LYS A 99 -1.50 -13.34 2.16
C LYS A 99 -2.93 -12.89 1.79
N ARG A 100 -3.29 -11.67 2.18
CA ARG A 100 -4.58 -10.99 1.92
C ARG A 100 -4.45 -9.96 0.81
N TYR A 101 -3.53 -10.16 -0.13
CA TYR A 101 -3.48 -9.35 -1.32
C TYR A 101 -4.75 -9.59 -2.13
N ARG A 102 -5.33 -8.51 -2.65
CA ARG A 102 -6.53 -8.57 -3.48
C ARG A 102 -6.18 -9.25 -4.83
N TYR A 103 -6.08 -10.59 -4.86
CA TYR A 103 -5.63 -11.37 -6.04
C TYR A 103 -6.49 -11.08 -7.28
N LYS A 104 -7.81 -10.97 -7.08
CA LYS A 104 -8.75 -10.59 -8.14
C LYS A 104 -8.62 -9.12 -8.58
N ASP A 105 -7.87 -8.29 -7.87
CA ASP A 105 -7.73 -6.87 -8.15
C ASP A 105 -6.39 -6.52 -8.81
N CYS A 106 -5.30 -7.21 -8.49
CA CYS A 106 -3.99 -6.91 -9.07
C CYS A 106 -3.57 -7.82 -10.23
N GLY A 107 -4.24 -8.97 -10.42
CA GLY A 107 -3.85 -9.97 -11.43
C GLY A 107 -4.01 -9.58 -12.90
N SER A 108 -4.72 -8.49 -13.22
CA SER A 108 -4.83 -7.97 -14.59
C SER A 108 -5.29 -6.51 -14.63
N LYS A 109 -4.80 -5.76 -15.62
CA LYS A 109 -5.29 -4.42 -15.96
C LYS A 109 -6.79 -4.42 -16.34
N SER A 110 -7.34 -5.54 -16.82
CA SER A 110 -8.78 -5.64 -17.09
C SER A 110 -9.65 -5.57 -15.82
N ASN A 111 -9.05 -5.73 -14.63
CA ASN A 111 -9.77 -5.59 -13.36
C ASN A 111 -9.81 -4.12 -12.89
N LEU A 112 -9.29 -3.15 -13.65
CA LEU A 112 -9.29 -1.74 -13.28
C LEU A 112 -10.66 -1.04 -13.33
N ASN A 113 -11.76 -1.75 -13.59
CA ASN A 113 -13.11 -1.19 -13.61
C ASN A 113 -13.75 -1.15 -12.22
#